data_AF-X0YY74-F1
#
_entry.id   AF-X0YY74-F1
#
_cell.length_a   1.000
_cell.length_b   1.000
_cell.length_c   1.000
_cell.angle_alpha   90.00
_cell.angle_beta   90.00
_cell.angle_gamma   90.00
#
_symmetry.space_group_name_H-M   'P 1'
#
loop_
_entity.id
_entity.type
_entity.pdbx_description
1 polymer ?
#
loop_
_entity_poly.entity_id
_entity_poly.type
_entity_poly.pdbx_seq_one_letter_code
_entity_poly.pdbx_strand_id
1 'polypeptide(L)'
;MHVDGQIAPEQAVEWLVEKGFERVERIDLPGQFARRGGIVDIYAPLTVEKVLSNKGQTDTPSQDAQAIRIEFFGDMIESIREINLDTQLSTEQIERINIISAVCGAAQEERELLINILPQDCIIILEEPTDCEEVARLFRERAEDTSRLYSWADIYEAIAKFTQLYICRFATSEPGDFLKVDIKSVQRFQHKATSLWAGHKEALDELVTEAK
;
A
#
# COMPACT_ATOMS: atom_id res chain seq x y z
N MET A 1 1.20 -13.88 14.69
CA MET A 1 1.12 -15.25 15.22
C MET A 1 2.49 -15.90 15.12
N HIS A 2 2.86 -16.77 16.06
CA HIS A 2 4.14 -17.48 16.05
C HIS A 2 3.94 -18.91 16.58
N VAL A 3 4.78 -19.84 16.14
CA VAL A 3 4.83 -21.21 16.67
C VAL A 3 5.12 -21.18 18.18
N ASP A 4 4.53 -22.10 18.94
CA ASP A 4 4.53 -22.16 20.41
C ASP A 4 3.78 -21.02 21.12
N GLY A 5 3.17 -20.09 20.36
CA GLY A 5 2.30 -19.07 20.91
C GLY A 5 1.07 -19.67 21.58
N GLN A 6 0.69 -19.15 22.75
CA GLN A 6 -0.53 -19.54 23.46
C GLN A 6 -1.71 -18.65 23.08
N ILE A 7 -2.64 -19.20 22.32
CA ILE A 7 -3.92 -18.59 21.95
C ILE A 7 -4.92 -19.69 21.63
N ALA A 8 -6.11 -19.62 22.21
CA ALA A 8 -7.18 -20.57 21.91
C ALA A 8 -7.64 -20.38 20.44
N PRO A 9 -7.95 -21.46 19.70
CA PRO A 9 -8.45 -21.37 18.33
C PRO A 9 -9.70 -20.48 18.21
N GLU A 10 -10.56 -20.49 19.23
CA GLU A 10 -11.74 -19.63 19.34
C GLU A 10 -11.38 -18.15 19.32
N GLN A 11 -10.37 -17.75 20.09
CA GLN A 11 -9.91 -16.35 20.17
C GLN A 11 -9.29 -15.90 18.85
N ALA A 12 -8.52 -16.78 18.19
CA ALA A 12 -7.97 -16.50 16.87
C ALA A 12 -9.08 -16.27 15.82
N VAL A 13 -10.14 -17.08 15.86
CA VAL A 13 -11.31 -16.95 14.97
C VAL A 13 -12.11 -15.69 15.26
N GLU A 14 -12.34 -15.39 16.53
CA GLU A 14 -13.02 -14.16 16.96
C GLU A 14 -12.26 -12.92 16.43
N TRP A 15 -10.94 -12.88 16.62
CA TRP A 15 -10.09 -11.83 16.08
C TRP A 15 -10.21 -11.71 14.55
N LEU A 16 -10.22 -12.82 13.81
CA LEU A 16 -10.38 -12.80 12.34
C LEU A 16 -11.71 -12.19 11.93
N VAL A 17 -12.81 -12.55 12.61
CA VAL A 17 -14.15 -11.99 12.35
C VAL A 17 -14.20 -10.50 12.69
N GLU A 18 -13.65 -10.08 13.84
CA GLU A 18 -13.54 -8.67 14.22
C GLU A 18 -12.71 -7.86 13.22
N LYS A 19 -11.69 -8.48 12.64
CA LYS A 19 -10.87 -7.94 11.56
C LYS A 19 -11.46 -8.16 10.17
N GLY A 20 -12.76 -8.48 10.11
CA GLY A 20 -13.63 -8.66 8.94
C GLY A 20 -13.13 -9.62 7.89
N PHE A 21 -12.45 -10.67 8.33
CA PHE A 21 -12.30 -11.85 7.50
C PHE A 21 -13.64 -12.59 7.42
N GLU A 22 -13.93 -13.12 6.23
CA GLU A 22 -15.14 -13.90 5.98
C GLU A 22 -14.91 -15.38 6.33
N ARG A 23 -15.81 -15.96 7.13
CA ARG A 23 -15.77 -17.39 7.45
C ARG A 23 -16.40 -18.20 6.31
N VAL A 24 -15.62 -19.13 5.76
CA VAL A 24 -16.03 -20.01 4.67
C VAL A 24 -15.67 -21.47 4.98
N GLU A 25 -16.16 -22.41 4.17
CA GLU A 25 -15.80 -23.84 4.30
C GLU A 25 -14.41 -24.16 3.71
N ARG A 26 -14.04 -23.44 2.67
CA ARG A 26 -12.76 -23.52 1.95
C ARG A 26 -12.38 -22.12 1.50
N ILE A 27 -11.14 -21.71 1.79
CA ILE A 27 -10.62 -20.42 1.35
C ILE A 27 -10.27 -20.45 -0.14
N ASP A 28 -10.59 -19.35 -0.83
CA ASP A 28 -10.32 -19.16 -2.26
C ASP A 28 -9.87 -17.73 -2.56
N LEU A 29 -10.42 -16.73 -1.83
CA LEU A 29 -10.12 -15.31 -2.01
C LEU A 29 -9.41 -14.70 -0.78
N PRO A 30 -8.56 -13.68 -0.97
CA PRO A 30 -7.95 -12.94 0.14
C PRO A 30 -9.02 -12.35 1.08
N GLY A 31 -8.77 -12.42 2.38
CA GLY A 31 -9.72 -12.01 3.42
C GLY A 31 -10.66 -13.13 3.86
N GLN A 32 -10.52 -14.36 3.38
CA GLN A 32 -11.31 -15.51 3.83
C GLN A 32 -10.54 -16.36 4.86
N PHE A 33 -11.29 -17.04 5.73
CA PHE A 33 -10.74 -18.06 6.62
C PHE A 33 -11.69 -19.25 6.78
N ALA A 34 -11.15 -20.42 7.06
CA ALA A 34 -11.89 -21.64 7.35
C ALA A 34 -11.36 -22.31 8.62
N ARG A 35 -12.26 -22.84 9.46
CA ARG A 35 -11.89 -23.58 10.66
C ARG A 35 -12.38 -25.03 10.58
N ARG A 36 -11.49 -25.97 10.83
CA ARG A 36 -11.74 -27.42 10.86
C ARG A 36 -11.12 -28.03 12.12
N GLY A 37 -11.89 -28.07 13.21
CA GLY A 37 -11.39 -28.53 14.52
C GLY A 37 -10.26 -27.65 15.04
N GLY A 38 -9.07 -28.24 15.19
CA GLY A 38 -7.82 -27.57 15.60
C GLY A 38 -7.03 -26.96 14.44
N ILE A 39 -7.59 -26.88 13.24
CA ILE A 39 -6.93 -26.26 12.08
C ILE A 39 -7.68 -24.99 11.67
N VAL A 40 -6.94 -23.91 11.42
CA VAL A 40 -7.45 -22.67 10.86
C VAL A 40 -6.67 -22.34 9.59
N ASP A 41 -7.36 -22.37 8.45
CA ASP A 41 -6.82 -21.91 7.16
C ASP A 41 -7.20 -20.44 6.97
N ILE A 42 -6.25 -19.60 6.59
CA ILE A 42 -6.44 -18.14 6.43
C ILE A 42 -5.82 -17.73 5.11
N TYR A 43 -6.56 -17.03 4.26
CA TYR A 43 -6.00 -16.31 3.13
C TYR A 43 -5.78 -14.85 3.53
N ALA A 44 -4.58 -14.55 4.03
CA ALA A 44 -4.20 -13.21 4.43
C ALA A 44 -3.98 -12.33 3.19
N PRO A 45 -4.64 -11.15 3.08
CA PRO A 45 -4.43 -10.24 1.95
C PRO A 45 -3.09 -9.52 2.00
N LEU A 46 -2.55 -9.34 3.21
CA LEU A 46 -1.27 -8.70 3.43
C LEU A 46 -0.58 -9.35 4.63
N THR A 47 0.65 -9.79 4.39
CA THR A 47 1.52 -10.38 5.41
C THR A 47 2.79 -9.55 5.54
N VAL A 48 3.32 -9.44 6.75
CA VAL A 48 4.59 -8.74 7.03
C VAL A 48 5.46 -9.55 7.99
N GLU A 49 6.77 -9.34 7.90
CA GLU A 49 7.77 -9.97 8.79
C GLU A 49 7.64 -11.50 8.89
N LYS A 50 7.42 -12.17 7.75
CA LYS A 50 7.39 -13.62 7.67
C LYS A 50 8.78 -14.20 7.92
N VAL A 51 8.87 -15.18 8.83
CA VAL A 51 10.10 -15.91 9.15
C VAL A 51 9.91 -17.39 8.81
N LEU A 52 10.65 -17.88 7.81
CA LEU A 52 10.65 -19.28 7.44
C LEU A 52 11.53 -20.11 8.38
N SER A 53 11.03 -21.27 8.80
CA SER A 53 11.72 -22.15 9.77
C SER A 53 13.06 -22.69 9.25
N ASN A 54 13.22 -22.79 7.92
CA ASN A 54 14.34 -23.53 7.31
C ASN A 54 15.52 -22.64 6.87
N LYS A 55 15.40 -21.31 6.99
CA LYS A 55 16.39 -20.40 6.41
C LYS A 55 17.00 -19.38 7.38
N GLY A 56 16.47 -19.20 8.61
CA GLY A 56 16.96 -18.17 9.54
C GLY A 56 17.05 -16.77 8.92
N GLN A 57 16.40 -16.61 7.76
CA GLN A 57 16.40 -15.45 6.90
C GLN A 57 14.96 -14.99 6.93
N THR A 58 14.75 -13.76 7.39
CA THR A 58 13.51 -13.05 7.14
C THR A 58 13.35 -13.04 5.62
N ASP A 59 12.27 -13.62 5.10
CA ASP A 59 11.94 -13.37 3.70
C ASP A 59 11.86 -11.85 3.57
N THR A 60 12.58 -11.29 2.59
CA THR A 60 12.47 -9.87 2.19
C THR A 60 10.99 -9.49 2.26
N PRO A 61 10.61 -8.34 2.84
CA PRO A 61 9.20 -8.00 3.08
C PRO A 61 8.41 -8.03 1.77
N SER A 62 7.87 -9.19 1.44
CA SER A 62 6.96 -9.41 0.35
C SER A 62 5.59 -9.06 0.91
N GLN A 63 5.12 -7.88 0.53
CA GLN A 63 3.77 -7.41 0.83
C GLN A 63 2.76 -8.17 -0.04
N ASP A 64 2.73 -9.49 0.09
CA ASP A 64 1.94 -10.36 -0.76
C ASP A 64 0.81 -11.00 0.05
N ALA A 65 -0.27 -11.28 -0.67
CA ALA A 65 -1.35 -12.10 -0.16
C ALA A 65 -0.88 -13.55 -0.06
N GLN A 66 -1.11 -14.20 1.08
CA GLN A 66 -0.64 -15.56 1.35
C GLN A 66 -1.73 -16.40 2.01
N ALA A 67 -1.88 -17.62 1.50
CA ALA A 67 -2.72 -18.63 2.11
C ALA A 67 -1.88 -19.45 3.10
N ILE A 68 -2.30 -19.48 4.36
CA ILE A 68 -1.60 -20.16 5.45
C ILE A 68 -2.55 -21.10 6.20
N ARG A 69 -1.99 -22.13 6.80
CA ARG A 69 -2.64 -23.06 7.71
C ARG A 69 -1.98 -22.97 9.08
N ILE A 70 -2.81 -22.86 10.10
CA ILE A 70 -2.39 -22.84 11.49
C ILE A 70 -2.98 -24.08 12.15
N GLU A 71 -2.11 -24.93 12.69
CA GLU A 71 -2.46 -26.15 13.40
C GLU A 71 -2.29 -25.91 14.90
N PHE A 72 -3.31 -26.25 15.67
CA PHE A 72 -3.37 -26.03 17.10
C PHE A 72 -3.38 -27.35 17.87
N PHE A 73 -2.64 -27.37 18.98
CA PHE A 73 -2.71 -28.42 20.00
C PHE A 73 -3.29 -27.82 21.29
N GLY A 74 -4.61 -27.94 21.49
CA GLY A 74 -5.33 -27.20 22.52
C GLY A 74 -5.25 -25.70 22.25
N ASP A 75 -4.67 -24.96 23.19
CA ASP A 75 -4.50 -23.50 23.11
C ASP A 75 -3.10 -23.09 22.64
N MET A 76 -2.32 -24.03 22.09
CA MET A 76 -0.97 -23.78 21.57
C MET A 76 -0.95 -23.89 20.05
N ILE A 77 -0.27 -22.96 19.39
CA ILE A 77 0.04 -23.05 17.96
C ILE A 77 1.17 -24.07 17.78
N GLU A 78 0.83 -25.25 17.26
CA GLU A 78 1.77 -26.34 16.99
C GLU A 78 2.56 -26.08 15.70
N SER A 79 1.88 -25.64 14.64
CA SER A 79 2.55 -25.35 13.37
C SER A 79 1.86 -24.26 12.56
N ILE A 80 2.65 -23.51 11.79
CA ILE A 80 2.17 -22.56 10.79
C ILE A 80 2.82 -22.96 9.46
N ARG A 81 2.02 -23.10 8.42
CA ARG A 81 2.49 -23.51 7.09
C ARG A 81 1.83 -22.71 6.00
N GLU A 82 2.51 -22.51 4.88
CA GLU A 82 1.85 -22.07 3.66
C GLU A 82 0.96 -23.18 3.10
N ILE A 83 -0.11 -22.80 2.39
CA ILE A 83 -0.93 -23.75 1.64
C ILE A 83 -0.99 -23.37 0.17
N ASN A 84 -1.01 -24.39 -0.68
CA ASN A 84 -1.37 -24.22 -2.08
C ASN A 84 -2.90 -24.32 -2.23
N LEU A 85 -3.56 -23.28 -2.74
CA LEU A 85 -5.04 -23.20 -2.81
C LEU A 85 -5.68 -24.24 -3.75
N ASP A 86 -4.98 -24.65 -4.81
CA ASP A 86 -5.45 -25.64 -5.77
C ASP A 86 -5.48 -27.04 -5.15
N THR A 87 -4.35 -27.44 -4.56
CA THR A 87 -4.12 -28.78 -4.02
C THR A 87 -4.55 -28.94 -2.56
N GLN A 88 -4.73 -27.83 -1.83
CA GLN A 88 -4.92 -27.76 -0.38
C GLN A 88 -3.81 -28.41 0.48
N LEU A 89 -2.65 -28.64 -0.13
CA LEU A 89 -1.50 -29.22 0.56
C LEU A 89 -0.65 -28.11 1.17
N SER A 90 -0.19 -28.37 2.40
CA SER A 90 0.76 -27.48 3.07
C SER A 90 2.15 -27.61 2.44
N THR A 91 2.84 -26.50 2.25
CA THR A 91 4.18 -26.44 1.62
C THR A 91 5.25 -26.08 2.64
N GLU A 92 5.63 -24.81 2.73
CA GLU A 92 6.73 -24.36 3.58
C GLU A 92 6.29 -24.12 5.02
N GLN A 93 7.19 -24.38 5.97
CA GLN A 93 6.95 -24.12 7.40
C GLN A 93 7.37 -22.71 7.77
N ILE A 94 6.50 -22.03 8.51
CA ILE A 94 6.65 -20.66 8.97
C ILE A 94 6.80 -20.69 10.49
N GLU A 95 7.83 -20.03 11.01
CA GLU A 95 8.04 -19.87 12.45
C GLU A 95 7.19 -18.72 13.02
N ARG A 96 7.10 -17.63 12.26
CA ARG A 96 6.34 -16.43 12.64
C ARG A 96 5.76 -15.74 11.42
N ILE A 97 4.53 -15.24 11.56
CA ILE A 97 3.87 -14.40 10.57
C ILE A 97 3.04 -13.31 11.24
N ASN A 98 3.11 -12.09 10.71
CA ASN A 98 2.15 -11.04 11.07
C ASN A 98 1.13 -10.88 9.93
N ILE A 99 -0.14 -10.92 10.28
CA ILE A 99 -1.26 -10.78 9.36
C ILE A 99 -1.84 -9.39 9.57
N ILE A 100 -1.95 -8.61 8.50
CA ILE A 100 -2.62 -7.32 8.52
C ILE A 100 -4.07 -7.52 8.05
N SER A 101 -5.00 -6.91 8.76
CA SER A 101 -6.44 -7.01 8.46
C SER A 101 -6.78 -6.43 7.09
N ALA A 102 -7.73 -7.07 6.40
CA ALA A 102 -8.33 -6.60 5.15
C ALA A 102 -9.27 -5.40 5.33
N VAL A 103 -9.70 -5.12 6.56
CA VAL A 103 -10.78 -4.19 6.84
C VAL A 103 -10.26 -2.76 6.88
N CYS A 104 -10.51 -2.02 5.80
CA CYS A 104 -10.64 -0.55 5.79
C CYS A 104 -11.99 -0.07 6.37
N GLY A 105 -12.59 -0.86 7.25
CA GLY A 105 -13.83 -0.56 7.97
C GLY A 105 -13.54 -0.16 9.40
N ALA A 106 -12.75 0.90 9.58
CA ALA A 106 -12.83 1.64 10.83
C ALA A 106 -14.28 2.11 11.00
N ALA A 107 -14.75 2.22 12.25
CA ALA A 107 -16.04 2.86 12.52
C ALA A 107 -16.08 4.21 11.79
N GLN A 108 -17.25 4.66 11.32
CA GLN A 108 -17.37 5.92 10.59
C GLN A 108 -16.80 7.13 11.37
N GLU A 109 -16.72 7.00 12.70
CA GLU A 109 -16.17 7.98 13.64
C GLU A 109 -14.63 7.94 13.77
N GLU A 110 -13.97 6.86 13.35
CA GLU A 110 -12.52 6.67 13.38
C GLU A 110 -11.90 6.88 11.99
N ARG A 111 -12.09 8.07 11.43
CA ARG A 111 -11.43 8.50 10.19
C ARG A 111 -10.33 9.49 10.49
N GLU A 112 -9.19 9.35 9.83
CA GLU A 112 -8.05 10.27 9.92
C GLU A 112 -7.55 10.59 8.50
N LEU A 113 -7.12 11.82 8.27
CA LEU A 113 -6.49 12.21 7.02
C LEU A 113 -5.08 11.64 6.97
N LEU A 114 -4.69 11.04 5.83
CA LEU A 114 -3.30 10.62 5.58
C LEU A 114 -2.31 11.75 5.91
N ILE A 115 -2.67 12.99 5.58
CA ILE A 115 -1.88 14.19 5.80
C ILE A 115 -1.57 14.45 7.30
N ASN A 116 -2.38 13.93 8.21
CA ASN A 116 -2.16 14.08 9.65
C ASN A 116 -1.19 13.05 10.22
N ILE A 117 -0.91 11.96 9.50
CA ILE A 117 0.06 10.94 9.91
C ILE A 117 1.43 11.10 9.23
N LEU A 118 1.58 12.04 8.29
CA LEU A 118 2.85 12.30 7.62
C LEU A 118 3.87 12.96 8.57
N PRO A 119 5.17 12.62 8.46
CA PRO A 119 6.25 13.30 9.19
C PRO A 119 6.26 14.81 8.93
N GLN A 120 6.56 15.63 9.93
CA GLN A 120 6.47 17.11 9.86
C GLN A 120 7.37 17.74 8.78
N ASP A 121 8.45 17.06 8.39
CA ASP A 121 9.41 17.48 7.38
C ASP A 121 9.07 16.98 5.96
N CYS A 122 7.92 16.34 5.78
CA CYS A 122 7.45 15.88 4.48
C CYS A 122 7.24 17.07 3.52
N ILE A 123 7.70 16.91 2.28
CA ILE A 123 7.42 17.84 1.18
C ILE A 123 6.27 17.27 0.37
N ILE A 124 5.20 18.04 0.22
CA ILE A 124 4.05 17.67 -0.59
C ILE A 124 4.26 18.22 -2.00
N ILE A 125 4.23 17.34 -3.00
CA ILE A 125 4.34 17.71 -4.40
C ILE A 125 2.97 17.51 -5.05
N LEU A 126 2.42 18.59 -5.62
CA LEU A 126 1.16 18.56 -6.36
C LEU A 126 1.43 18.84 -7.83
N GLU A 127 1.21 17.83 -8.67
CA GLU A 127 1.21 17.95 -10.12
C GLU A 127 -0.19 18.34 -10.59
N GLU A 128 -0.30 19.49 -11.28
CA GLU A 128 -1.54 20.06 -11.77
C GLU A 128 -2.64 20.08 -10.67
N PRO A 129 -2.49 20.93 -9.63
CA PRO A 129 -3.40 20.95 -8.48
C PRO A 129 -4.87 21.20 -8.88
N THR A 130 -5.11 21.96 -9.94
CA THR A 130 -6.45 22.18 -10.50
C THR A 130 -7.07 20.88 -11.01
N ASP A 131 -6.29 20.07 -11.73
CA ASP A 131 -6.75 18.78 -12.25
C ASP A 131 -7.02 17.81 -11.08
N CYS A 132 -6.18 17.84 -10.04
CA CYS A 132 -6.41 17.08 -8.81
C CYS A 132 -7.75 17.45 -8.17
N GLU A 133 -8.06 18.75 -8.05
CA GLU A 133 -9.34 19.22 -7.53
C GLU A 133 -10.53 18.73 -8.38
N GLU A 134 -10.44 18.87 -9.70
CA GLU A 134 -11.51 18.46 -10.62
C GLU A 134 -11.78 16.95 -10.54
N VAL A 135 -10.72 16.14 -10.54
CA VAL A 135 -10.83 14.69 -10.39
C VAL A 135 -11.44 14.32 -9.04
N ALA A 136 -10.97 14.95 -7.95
CA ALA A 136 -11.51 14.70 -6.61
C ALA A 136 -13.00 15.06 -6.50
N ARG A 137 -13.40 16.20 -7.08
CA ARG A 137 -14.79 16.65 -7.15
C ARG A 137 -15.66 15.64 -7.90
N LEU A 138 -15.23 15.26 -9.12
CA LEU A 138 -15.96 14.36 -9.99
C LEU A 138 -16.09 12.95 -9.41
N PHE A 139 -15.06 12.47 -8.71
CA PHE A 139 -15.10 11.20 -8.00
C PHE A 139 -16.16 11.22 -6.90
N ARG A 140 -16.20 12.26 -6.05
CA ARG A 140 -17.19 12.40 -4.98
C ARG A 140 -18.62 12.49 -5.50
N GLU A 141 -18.84 13.18 -6.62
CA GLU A 141 -20.18 13.27 -7.25
C GLU A 141 -20.71 11.92 -7.74
N ARG A 142 -19.81 10.99 -8.10
CA ARG A 142 -20.17 9.66 -8.62
C ARG A 142 -20.19 8.57 -7.57
N ALA A 143 -19.57 8.80 -6.41
CA ALA A 143 -19.52 7.83 -5.33
C ALA A 143 -20.92 7.63 -4.72
N GLU A 144 -21.33 6.37 -4.56
CA GLU A 144 -22.62 6.01 -3.95
C GLU A 144 -22.70 6.43 -2.47
N ASP A 145 -21.56 6.40 -1.77
CA ASP A 145 -21.42 6.86 -0.39
C ASP A 145 -20.19 7.76 -0.25
N THR A 146 -20.43 9.02 0.10
CA THR A 146 -19.37 10.03 0.34
C THR A 146 -19.11 10.27 1.81
N SER A 147 -19.85 9.62 2.72
CA SER A 147 -19.77 9.85 4.17
C SER A 147 -18.39 9.57 4.76
N ARG A 148 -17.60 8.71 4.09
CA ARG A 148 -16.24 8.32 4.47
C ARG A 148 -15.14 9.07 3.72
N LEU A 149 -15.50 9.97 2.80
CA LEU A 149 -14.54 10.69 1.96
C LEU A 149 -14.35 12.12 2.46
N TYR A 150 -13.09 12.55 2.54
CA TYR A 150 -12.74 13.96 2.73
C TYR A 150 -12.94 14.74 1.42
N SER A 151 -13.28 16.01 1.53
CA SER A 151 -13.31 16.92 0.39
C SER A 151 -11.90 17.36 0.00
N TRP A 152 -11.73 17.84 -1.23
CA TRP A 152 -10.48 18.47 -1.64
C TRP A 152 -10.09 19.63 -0.74
N ALA A 153 -11.06 20.43 -0.27
CA ALA A 153 -10.81 21.52 0.65
C ALA A 153 -10.21 21.05 1.98
N ASP A 154 -10.73 19.96 2.56
CA ASP A 154 -10.19 19.38 3.80
C ASP A 154 -8.73 18.93 3.62
N ILE A 155 -8.43 18.31 2.47
CA ILE A 155 -7.07 17.86 2.14
C ILE A 155 -6.14 19.07 1.94
N TYR A 156 -6.60 20.06 1.18
CA TYR A 156 -5.83 21.27 0.86
C TYR A 156 -5.51 22.09 2.12
N GLU A 157 -6.46 22.20 3.05
CA GLU A 157 -6.23 22.81 4.36
C GLU A 157 -5.22 22.01 5.18
N ALA A 158 -5.33 20.68 5.21
CA ALA A 158 -4.41 19.84 5.98
C ALA A 158 -2.97 19.88 5.46
N ILE A 159 -2.77 20.01 4.14
CA ILE A 159 -1.41 20.08 3.55
C ILE A 159 -0.75 21.44 3.75
N ALA A 160 -1.51 22.49 4.08
CA ALA A 160 -1.02 23.86 4.25
C ALA A 160 0.11 23.99 5.28
N LYS A 161 0.19 23.05 6.23
CA LYS A 161 1.25 22.99 7.26
C LYS A 161 2.60 22.46 6.75
N PHE A 162 2.64 21.90 5.54
CA PHE A 162 3.86 21.34 4.94
C PHE A 162 4.49 22.28 3.93
N THR A 163 5.77 22.02 3.63
CA THR A 163 6.40 22.62 2.46
C THR A 163 5.77 22.02 1.20
N GLN A 164 5.31 22.88 0.29
CA GLN A 164 4.58 22.47 -0.90
C GLN A 164 5.32 22.89 -2.17
N LEU A 165 5.37 21.99 -3.14
CA LEU A 165 5.86 22.22 -4.48
C LEU A 165 4.75 21.94 -5.49
N TYR A 166 4.38 22.96 -6.26
CA TYR A 166 3.39 22.83 -7.32
C TYR A 166 4.09 22.72 -8.67
N ILE A 167 3.72 21.69 -9.44
CA ILE A 167 4.19 21.48 -10.80
C ILE A 167 3.01 21.75 -11.71
N CYS A 168 3.07 22.84 -12.48
CA CYS A 168 2.01 23.24 -13.39
C CYS A 168 2.60 23.45 -14.78
N ARG A 169 1.92 22.97 -15.82
CA ARG A 169 2.33 23.18 -17.22
C ARG A 169 2.16 24.63 -17.65
N PHE A 170 1.20 25.32 -17.07
CA PHE A 170 0.98 26.75 -17.27
C PHE A 170 1.10 27.50 -15.95
N ALA A 171 1.58 28.73 -16.01
CA ALA A 171 1.64 29.59 -14.83
C ALA A 171 0.23 29.73 -14.25
N THR A 172 0.09 29.43 -12.96
CA THR A 172 -1.14 29.72 -12.22
C THR A 172 -1.24 31.24 -12.02
N SER A 173 -2.46 31.76 -11.93
CA SER A 173 -2.73 33.19 -11.69
C SER A 173 -2.47 33.63 -10.24
N GLU A 174 -1.95 32.75 -9.39
CA GLU A 174 -1.70 33.05 -7.98
C GLU A 174 -0.34 33.74 -7.76
N PRO A 175 -0.30 34.78 -6.90
CA PRO A 175 0.92 35.50 -6.59
C PRO A 175 1.77 34.69 -5.58
N GLY A 176 2.49 33.67 -6.07
CA GLY A 176 3.47 32.90 -5.31
C GLY A 176 4.89 33.05 -5.85
N ASP A 177 5.90 32.65 -5.07
CA ASP A 177 7.27 32.48 -5.56
C ASP A 177 7.32 31.28 -6.51
N PHE A 178 7.08 31.52 -7.80
CA PHE A 178 7.17 30.48 -8.82
C PHE A 178 8.56 30.49 -9.47
N LEU A 179 9.19 29.32 -9.54
CA LEU A 179 10.33 29.11 -10.42
C LEU A 179 9.81 28.70 -11.80
N LYS A 180 9.84 29.61 -12.76
CA LYS A 180 9.53 29.26 -14.14
C LYS A 180 10.69 28.45 -14.74
N VAL A 181 10.46 27.16 -14.96
CA VAL A 181 11.38 26.30 -15.71
C VAL A 181 10.92 26.25 -17.16
N ASP A 182 11.71 26.83 -18.08
CA ASP A 182 11.42 26.78 -19.51
C ASP A 182 11.73 25.37 -20.05
N ILE A 183 10.78 24.44 -19.92
CA ILE A 183 10.89 23.09 -20.47
C ILE A 183 10.57 23.14 -21.97
N LYS A 184 11.56 22.89 -22.83
CA LYS A 184 11.39 22.75 -24.28
C LYS A 184 11.44 21.28 -24.67
N SER A 185 10.56 20.86 -25.58
CA SER A 185 10.57 19.49 -26.12
C SER A 185 11.92 19.17 -26.78
N VAL A 186 12.52 18.07 -26.37
CA VAL A 186 13.75 17.52 -26.95
C VAL A 186 13.49 16.80 -28.29
N GLN A 187 12.27 16.84 -28.84
CA GLN A 187 11.94 16.23 -30.14
C GLN A 187 12.87 16.68 -31.28
N ARG A 188 13.40 17.91 -31.22
CA ARG A 188 14.39 18.40 -32.18
C ARG A 188 15.72 17.61 -32.13
N PHE A 189 15.95 16.86 -31.06
CA PHE A 189 17.13 16.05 -30.79
C PHE A 189 16.86 14.54 -30.85
N GLN A 190 15.62 14.09 -31.11
CA GLN A 190 15.26 12.67 -31.13
C GLN A 190 16.11 11.83 -32.11
N HIS A 191 16.54 12.42 -33.24
CA HIS A 191 17.40 11.75 -34.21
C HIS A 191 18.88 11.65 -33.79
N LYS A 192 19.34 12.46 -32.83
CA LYS A 192 20.69 12.36 -32.23
C LYS A 192 20.68 11.54 -30.93
N ALA A 193 19.53 11.48 -30.26
CA ALA A 193 19.40 10.94 -28.92
C ALA A 193 19.75 9.45 -28.83
N THR A 194 19.45 8.63 -29.84
CA THR A 194 19.64 7.17 -29.78
C THR A 194 21.09 6.72 -29.51
N SER A 195 22.10 7.57 -29.80
CA SER A 195 23.51 7.28 -29.51
C SER A 195 24.08 8.03 -28.29
N LEU A 196 23.34 8.98 -27.71
CA LEU A 196 23.80 9.88 -26.61
C LEU A 196 23.42 9.39 -25.21
N TRP A 197 22.48 8.44 -25.07
CA TRP A 197 22.03 7.95 -23.76
C TRP A 197 23.04 7.05 -23.02
N ALA A 198 24.23 6.81 -23.58
CA ALA A 198 25.31 6.06 -22.93
C ALA A 198 26.14 6.91 -21.93
N GLY A 199 25.86 8.20 -21.77
CA GLY A 199 26.58 9.10 -20.86
C GLY A 199 25.68 10.24 -20.37
N HIS A 200 24.80 9.95 -19.42
CA HIS A 200 23.69 10.82 -19.00
C HIS A 200 24.10 12.25 -18.56
N LYS A 201 25.34 12.46 -18.10
CA LYS A 201 25.80 13.77 -17.61
C LYS A 201 26.37 14.65 -18.72
N GLU A 202 27.25 14.12 -19.57
CA GLU A 202 27.85 14.88 -20.68
C GLU A 202 26.80 15.26 -21.74
N ALA A 203 25.86 14.36 -22.03
CA ALA A 203 24.74 14.66 -22.92
C ALA A 203 23.82 15.76 -22.34
N LEU A 204 23.66 15.83 -21.01
CA LEU A 204 22.91 16.90 -20.36
C LEU A 204 23.66 18.24 -20.46
N ASP A 205 24.98 18.24 -20.21
CA ASP A 205 25.83 19.44 -20.27
C ASP A 205 25.89 20.03 -21.69
N GLU A 206 25.92 19.18 -22.72
CA GLU A 206 25.88 19.60 -24.13
C GLU A 206 24.54 20.25 -24.50
N LEU A 207 23.42 19.63 -24.08
CA LEU A 207 22.07 20.18 -24.30
C LEU A 207 21.84 21.49 -23.54
N VAL A 208 22.40 21.65 -22.33
CA VAL A 208 22.35 22.90 -21.55
C VAL A 208 23.13 24.02 -22.24
N THR A 209 24.20 23.68 -22.95
CA THR A 209 25.02 24.66 -23.69
C THR A 209 24.33 25.13 -24.96
N GLU A 210 23.63 24.23 -25.69
CA GLU A 210 22.86 24.58 -26.89
C GLU A 210 21.52 25.30 -26.60
N ALA A 211 21.01 25.24 -25.37
CA ALA A 211 19.72 25.84 -25.00
C ALA A 211 19.79 27.32 -24.56
N LYS A 212 21.00 27.88 -24.37
CA LYS A 212 21.24 29.32 -24.10
C LYS A 212 21.25 30.15 -25.37
#